data_AF-A0A8J4VFA1-F1
#
_entry.id   AF-A0A8J4VFA1-F1
#
_cell.length_a   1.000
_cell.length_b   1.000
_cell.length_c   1.000
_cell.angle_alpha   90.00
_cell.angle_beta   90.00
_cell.angle_gamma   90.00
#
_symmetry.space_group_name_H-M   'P 1'
#
loop_
_entity.id
_entity.type
_entity.pdbx_description
1 polymer ?
#
loop_
_entity_poly.entity_id
_entity_poly.type
_entity_poly.pdbx_seq_one_letter_code
_entity_poly.pdbx_strand_id
1 'polypeptide(L)'
;MWDTLKLLPKEVVPKSYLDRVNTTPQCESFMHLHLGFDAEGIREDLGIHHIVVNDWERGVDADQNVVLISIPSVLSPDLAPPGKHVLHAYLPGTVPFGLWEGLDRRSTEYKHLKAERSELLQRH
;
A
#
# COMPACT_ATOMS: atom_id res chain seq x y z
N MET A 1 0.95 -6.65 -16.44
CA MET A 1 0.71 -6.18 -17.83
C MET A 1 2.02 -5.91 -18.56
N TRP A 2 2.90 -5.03 -18.04
CA TRP A 2 4.22 -4.73 -18.63
C TRP A 2 5.14 -5.95 -18.78
N ASP A 3 5.25 -6.79 -17.75
CA ASP A 3 6.17 -7.93 -17.80
C ASP A 3 5.65 -9.13 -18.57
N THR A 4 4.33 -9.32 -18.58
CA THR A 4 3.68 -10.43 -19.30
C THR A 4 3.63 -10.19 -20.80
N LEU A 5 3.65 -8.93 -21.25
CA LEU A 5 3.71 -8.59 -22.68
C LEU A 5 4.97 -9.10 -23.37
N LYS A 6 6.09 -9.15 -22.63
CA LYS A 6 7.38 -9.64 -23.12
C LYS A 6 7.36 -11.13 -23.45
N LEU A 7 6.34 -11.86 -22.96
CA LEU A 7 6.16 -13.30 -23.17
C LEU A 7 5.40 -13.62 -24.46
N LEU A 8 4.81 -12.62 -25.12
CA LEU A 8 4.06 -12.80 -26.37
C LEU A 8 4.97 -12.50 -27.58
N PRO A 9 4.80 -13.21 -28.71
CA PRO A 9 5.41 -12.81 -29.98
C PRO A 9 5.03 -11.37 -30.34
N LYS A 10 5.98 -10.56 -30.80
CA LYS A 10 5.74 -9.13 -31.05
C LYS A 10 4.73 -8.92 -32.18
N GLU A 11 4.61 -9.89 -33.06
CA GLU A 11 3.78 -9.89 -34.27
C GLU A 11 2.29 -10.07 -33.94
N VAL A 12 1.97 -10.63 -32.77
CA VAL A 12 0.57 -10.90 -32.37
C VAL A 12 -0.01 -9.80 -31.48
N VAL A 13 0.79 -8.82 -31.07
CA VAL A 13 0.35 -7.72 -30.19
C VAL A 13 0.14 -6.45 -31.01
N PRO A 14 -1.09 -5.89 -31.05
CA PRO A 14 -1.34 -4.63 -31.74
C PRO A 14 -0.47 -3.50 -31.18
N LYS A 15 0.13 -2.70 -32.06
CA LYS A 15 0.97 -1.56 -31.68
C LYS A 15 0.25 -0.60 -30.72
N SER A 16 -1.02 -0.30 -30.96
CA SER A 16 -1.83 0.55 -30.08
C SER A 16 -1.95 0.01 -28.65
N TYR A 17 -1.95 -1.32 -28.48
CA TYR A 17 -1.95 -1.95 -27.16
C TYR A 17 -0.59 -1.83 -26.49
N LEU A 18 0.50 -2.06 -27.23
CA LEU A 18 1.87 -1.87 -26.71
C LEU A 18 2.08 -0.42 -26.23
N ASP A 19 1.71 0.55 -27.06
CA ASP A 19 1.82 1.97 -26.75
C ASP A 19 1.03 2.30 -25.47
N ARG A 20 -0.23 1.85 -25.40
CA ARG A 20 -1.09 2.07 -24.22
C ARG A 20 -0.48 1.50 -22.94
N VAL A 21 0.04 0.26 -22.99
CA VAL A 21 0.67 -0.35 -21.81
C VAL A 21 1.91 0.43 -21.42
N ASN A 22 2.79 0.75 -22.36
CA ASN A 22 4.02 1.50 -22.07
C ASN A 22 3.75 2.90 -21.50
N THR A 23 2.63 3.52 -21.84
CA THR A 23 2.21 4.82 -21.31
C THR A 23 1.33 4.74 -20.07
N THR A 24 0.92 3.54 -19.64
CA THR A 24 0.10 3.40 -18.43
C THR A 24 0.97 3.77 -17.21
N PRO A 25 0.56 4.72 -16.36
CA PRO A 25 1.32 5.07 -15.17
C PRO A 25 1.29 3.93 -14.16
N GLN A 26 2.37 3.77 -13.41
CA GLN A 26 2.40 2.85 -12.27
C GLN A 26 1.62 3.46 -11.10
N CYS A 27 0.94 2.61 -10.33
CA CYS A 27 0.25 3.06 -9.12
C CYS A 27 1.27 3.42 -8.03
N GLU A 28 1.13 4.60 -7.47
CA GLU A 28 2.01 5.16 -6.44
C GLU A 28 1.66 4.60 -5.04
N SER A 29 1.68 3.28 -4.88
CA SER A 29 1.34 2.59 -3.61
C SER A 29 2.56 1.86 -3.07
N PHE A 30 3.59 2.61 -2.67
CA PHE A 30 4.86 2.01 -2.26
C PHE A 30 4.93 1.58 -0.79
N MET A 31 4.18 2.23 0.10
CA MET A 31 4.34 2.05 1.55
C MET A 31 3.22 1.21 2.17
N HIS A 32 3.64 0.11 2.80
CA HIS A 32 2.75 -0.87 3.44
C HIS A 32 3.27 -1.20 4.84
N LEU A 33 2.38 -1.23 5.82
CA LEU A 33 2.61 -1.68 7.18
C LEU A 33 1.83 -2.98 7.42
N HIS A 34 2.51 -3.99 7.96
CA HIS A 34 1.89 -5.23 8.43
C HIS A 34 2.19 -5.36 9.93
N LEU A 35 1.16 -5.53 10.74
CA LEU A 35 1.26 -5.57 12.19
C LEU A 35 0.41 -6.70 12.76
N GLY A 36 0.94 -7.44 13.73
CA GLY A 36 0.15 -8.31 14.60
C GLY A 36 -0.15 -7.60 15.91
N PHE A 37 -1.39 -7.71 16.41
CA PHE A 37 -1.81 -7.08 17.65
C PHE A 37 -2.72 -7.99 18.48
N ASP A 38 -2.84 -7.70 19.77
CA ASP A 38 -3.72 -8.42 20.69
C ASP A 38 -5.19 -8.15 20.39
N ALA A 39 -6.01 -9.20 20.36
CA ALA A 39 -7.46 -9.06 20.22
C ALA A 39 -8.14 -8.68 21.54
N GLU A 40 -7.40 -8.65 22.66
CA GLU A 40 -7.92 -8.26 23.96
C GLU A 40 -8.43 -6.81 23.94
N GLY A 41 -9.66 -6.61 24.43
CA GLY A 41 -10.28 -5.28 24.50
C GLY A 41 -10.79 -4.73 23.17
N ILE A 42 -10.66 -5.48 22.07
CA ILE A 42 -11.22 -5.12 20.77
C ILE A 42 -12.72 -5.45 20.75
N ARG A 43 -13.52 -4.55 20.17
CA ARG A 43 -14.96 -4.75 20.03
C ARG A 43 -15.27 -5.94 19.12
N GLU A 44 -16.30 -6.70 19.45
CA GLU A 44 -16.74 -7.86 18.65
C GLU A 44 -17.25 -7.47 17.25
N ASP A 45 -17.72 -6.23 17.08
CA ASP A 45 -18.21 -5.70 15.81
C ASP A 45 -17.13 -4.98 14.98
N LEU A 46 -15.85 -5.27 15.24
CA LEU A 46 -14.73 -4.73 14.46
C LEU A 46 -14.92 -5.05 12.96
N GLY A 47 -14.95 -4.00 12.13
CA GLY A 47 -15.00 -4.15 10.69
C GLY A 47 -13.69 -4.69 10.10
N ILE A 48 -13.79 -5.36 8.94
CA ILE A 48 -12.62 -5.89 8.22
C ILE A 48 -11.81 -4.76 7.57
N HIS A 49 -12.50 -3.77 6.98
CA HIS A 49 -11.88 -2.67 6.24
C HIS A 49 -12.21 -1.33 6.86
N HIS A 50 -11.19 -0.49 7.00
CA HIS A 50 -11.31 0.88 7.49
C HIS A 50 -10.57 1.82 6.54
N ILE A 51 -11.08 3.03 6.42
CA ILE A 51 -10.47 4.10 5.63
C ILE A 51 -10.34 5.32 6.52
N VAL A 52 -9.12 5.84 6.62
CA VAL A 52 -8.83 7.10 7.30
C VAL A 52 -8.53 8.14 6.23
N VAL A 53 -9.25 9.26 6.26
CA VAL A 53 -8.99 10.45 5.45
C VAL A 53 -8.64 11.59 6.40
N ASN A 54 -7.39 12.06 6.36
CA ASN A 54 -6.91 13.06 7.30
C ASN A 54 -7.51 14.45 7.06
N ASP A 55 -7.66 14.81 5.78
CA ASP A 55 -8.16 16.11 5.36
C ASP A 55 -9.00 15.98 4.09
N TRP A 56 -10.31 16.20 4.22
CA TRP A 56 -11.23 16.12 3.09
C TRP A 56 -11.07 17.27 2.09
N GLU A 57 -10.56 18.43 2.52
CA GLU A 57 -10.40 19.60 1.64
C GLU A 57 -9.24 19.40 0.65
N ARG A 58 -8.22 18.62 1.05
CA ARG A 58 -7.07 18.29 0.19
C ARG A 58 -7.39 17.28 -0.92
N GLY A 59 -8.50 16.55 -0.82
CA GLY A 59 -8.86 15.48 -1.75
C GLY A 59 -8.22 14.13 -1.43
N VAL A 60 -8.88 13.04 -1.86
CA VAL A 60 -8.49 11.65 -1.54
C VAL A 60 -7.18 11.21 -2.22
N ASP A 61 -6.77 11.92 -3.27
CA ASP A 61 -5.56 11.70 -4.06
C ASP A 61 -4.35 12.51 -3.53
N ALA A 62 -4.54 13.32 -2.48
CA ALA A 62 -3.44 14.06 -1.88
C ALA A 62 -2.40 13.14 -1.21
N ASP A 63 -1.13 13.51 -1.35
CA ASP A 63 0.02 12.85 -0.71
C ASP A 63 -0.24 12.65 0.79
N GLN A 64 -0.07 11.41 1.24
CA GLN A 64 -0.21 11.02 2.65
C GLN A 64 -1.55 11.40 3.31
N ASN A 65 -2.64 11.46 2.55
CA ASN A 65 -3.94 11.85 3.08
C ASN A 65 -4.86 10.68 3.44
N VAL A 66 -4.81 9.59 2.65
CA VAL A 66 -5.68 8.42 2.81
C VAL A 66 -4.86 7.23 3.27
N VAL A 67 -5.36 6.53 4.29
CA VAL A 67 -4.84 5.24 4.73
C VAL A 67 -5.95 4.20 4.62
N LEU A 68 -5.69 3.12 3.90
CA LEU A 68 -6.55 1.94 3.89
C LEU A 68 -6.02 0.93 4.90
N ILE A 69 -6.90 0.42 5.75
CA ILE A 69 -6.57 -0.55 6.79
C ILE A 69 -7.44 -1.79 6.57
N SER A 70 -6.82 -2.96 6.57
CA SER A 70 -7.49 -4.26 6.45
C SER A 70 -7.07 -5.18 7.58
N ILE A 71 -8.04 -5.80 8.24
CA ILE A 71 -7.84 -6.73 9.36
C ILE A 71 -8.47 -8.09 8.99
N PRO A 72 -7.84 -8.85 8.08
CA PRO A 72 -8.46 -10.04 7.50
C PRO A 72 -8.72 -11.16 8.54
N SER A 73 -7.99 -11.17 9.66
CA SER A 73 -8.20 -12.12 10.76
C SER A 73 -9.54 -11.96 11.48
N VAL A 74 -10.27 -10.88 11.24
CA VAL A 74 -11.66 -10.73 11.70
C VAL A 74 -12.58 -11.73 11.00
N LEU A 75 -12.38 -11.94 9.69
CA LEU A 75 -13.20 -12.87 8.88
C LEU A 75 -12.66 -14.30 8.94
N SER A 76 -11.34 -14.45 8.97
CA SER A 76 -10.66 -15.74 8.94
C SER A 76 -9.67 -15.80 10.11
N PRO A 77 -10.11 -16.24 11.30
CA PRO A 77 -9.29 -16.23 12.52
C PRO A 77 -8.01 -17.06 12.42
N ASP A 78 -7.94 -18.02 11.50
CA ASP A 78 -6.77 -18.86 11.21
C ASP A 78 -5.64 -18.10 10.48
N LEU A 79 -5.88 -16.86 10.05
CA LEU A 79 -4.84 -15.97 9.51
C LEU A 79 -3.95 -15.34 10.59
N ALA A 80 -4.27 -15.52 11.87
CA ALA A 80 -3.46 -15.03 12.99
C ALA A 80 -3.37 -16.10 14.10
N PRO A 81 -2.35 -16.04 14.97
CA PRO A 81 -2.33 -16.87 16.17
C PRO A 81 -3.57 -16.66 17.06
N PRO A 82 -3.96 -17.66 17.87
CA PRO A 82 -5.09 -17.50 18.80
C PRO A 82 -4.94 -16.26 19.70
N GLY A 83 -6.02 -15.49 19.84
CA GLY A 83 -6.04 -14.25 20.62
C GLY A 83 -5.36 -13.05 19.95
N LYS A 84 -4.93 -13.17 18.69
CA LYS A 84 -4.29 -12.10 17.94
C LYS A 84 -5.08 -11.75 16.68
N HIS A 85 -4.84 -10.55 16.18
CA HIS A 85 -5.24 -10.12 14.85
C HIS A 85 -4.03 -9.66 14.03
N VAL A 86 -4.18 -9.71 12.71
CA VAL A 86 -3.22 -9.14 11.76
C VAL A 86 -3.87 -7.97 11.02
N LEU A 87 -3.13 -6.88 10.91
CA LEU A 87 -3.49 -5.66 10.21
C LEU A 87 -2.53 -5.45 9.04
N HIS A 88 -3.08 -5.09 7.88
CA HIS A 88 -2.37 -4.54 6.74
C HIS A 88 -2.88 -3.13 6.48
N ALA A 89 -2.02 -2.13 6.66
CA ALA A 89 -2.30 -0.73 6.36
C ALA A 89 -1.41 -0.22 5.22
N TYR A 90 -1.95 0.62 4.33
CA TYR A 90 -1.18 1.20 3.23
C TYR A 90 -1.79 2.51 2.72
N LEU A 91 -0.98 3.26 1.99
CA LEU A 91 -1.38 4.51 1.33
C LEU A 91 -1.74 4.19 -0.14
N PRO A 92 -3.03 4.29 -0.53
CA PRO A 92 -3.48 3.85 -1.84
C PRO A 92 -3.13 4.89 -2.91
N GLY A 93 -2.03 4.69 -3.63
CA GLY A 93 -1.74 5.48 -4.83
C GLY A 93 -1.30 6.92 -4.59
N THR A 94 -0.86 7.25 -3.37
CA THR A 94 -0.47 8.61 -2.95
C THR A 94 0.95 8.68 -2.39
N VAL A 95 1.80 7.69 -2.69
CA VAL A 95 3.23 7.66 -2.30
C VAL A 95 4.09 7.43 -3.55
N PRO A 96 4.63 8.51 -4.17
CA PRO A 96 5.39 8.40 -5.40
C PRO A 96 6.68 7.60 -5.21
N PHE A 97 6.94 6.66 -6.11
CA PHE A 97 8.17 5.88 -6.09
C PHE A 97 9.43 6.73 -6.35
N GLY A 98 9.30 7.82 -7.12
CA GLY A 98 10.42 8.70 -7.48
C GLY A 98 11.18 9.27 -6.28
N LEU A 99 10.56 9.40 -5.11
CA LEU A 99 11.22 9.82 -3.87
C LEU A 99 12.30 8.84 -3.38
N TRP A 100 12.17 7.58 -3.78
CA TRP A 100 13.04 6.48 -3.36
C TRP A 100 14.09 6.13 -4.42
N GLU A 101 13.96 6.68 -5.62
CA GLU A 101 14.83 6.36 -6.75
C GLU A 101 16.28 6.83 -6.47
N GLY A 102 17.23 5.95 -6.76
CA GLY A 102 18.66 6.23 -6.55
C GLY A 102 19.13 6.15 -5.09
N LEU A 103 18.24 5.94 -4.11
CA LEU A 103 18.65 5.75 -2.71
C LEU A 103 19.17 4.33 -2.47
N ASP A 104 20.32 4.21 -1.80
CA ASP A 104 20.76 2.93 -1.26
C ASP A 104 19.88 2.55 -0.07
N ARG A 105 19.26 1.37 -0.12
CA ARG A 105 18.39 0.82 0.92
C ARG A 105 19.06 0.66 2.29
N ARG A 106 20.39 0.66 2.34
CA ARG A 106 21.19 0.54 3.56
C ARG A 106 21.61 1.88 4.14
N SER A 107 21.50 2.95 3.34
CA SER A 107 21.91 4.30 3.69
C SER A 107 21.12 4.88 4.86
N THR A 108 21.68 5.91 5.49
CA THR A 108 21.02 6.64 6.57
C THR A 108 19.85 7.47 6.02
N GLU A 109 20.04 8.03 4.83
CA GLU A 109 19.07 8.84 4.08
C GLU A 109 17.80 8.04 3.79
N TYR A 110 17.95 6.81 3.27
CA TYR A 110 16.81 5.91 3.04
C TYR A 110 16.08 5.56 4.34
N LYS A 111 16.81 5.30 5.43
CA LYS A 111 16.21 4.96 6.73
C LYS A 111 15.45 6.15 7.31
N HIS A 112 15.99 7.36 7.17
CA HIS A 112 15.35 8.59 7.63
C HIS A 112 14.06 8.86 6.85
N LEU A 113 14.13 8.82 5.51
CA LEU A 113 12.94 8.98 4.66
C LEU A 113 11.88 7.91 4.96
N LYS A 114 12.31 6.66 5.20
CA LYS A 114 11.41 5.58 5.64
C LYS A 114 10.71 5.90 6.95
N ALA A 115 11.45 6.37 7.96
CA ALA A 115 10.88 6.73 9.25
C ALA A 115 9.83 7.84 9.07
N GLU A 116 10.24 8.98 8.48
CA GLU A 116 9.40 10.16 8.23
C GLU A 116 8.11 9.80 7.48
N ARG A 117 8.23 9.11 6.35
CA ARG A 117 7.07 8.77 5.53
C ARG A 117 6.16 7.71 6.16
N SER A 118 6.69 6.88 7.07
CA SER A 118 5.90 5.86 7.78
C SER A 118 5.13 6.38 8.98
N GLU A 119 5.39 7.61 9.44
CA GLU A 119 4.75 8.16 10.63
C GLU A 119 3.22 8.15 10.52
N LEU A 120 2.68 8.42 9.34
CA LEU A 120 1.24 8.41 9.11
C LEU A 120 0.60 7.07 9.48
N LEU A 121 1.27 5.97 9.18
CA LEU A 121 0.76 4.62 9.44
C LEU A 121 0.85 4.22 10.92
N GLN A 122 1.50 5.03 11.76
CA GLN A 122 1.69 4.76 13.19
C GLN A 122 0.85 5.69 14.09
N ARG A 123 0.17 6.69 13.51
CA ARG A 123 -0.54 7.73 14.27
C ARG A 123 -1.98 7.39 14.67
N HIS A 124 -2.47 6.18 14.39
CA HIS A 124 -3.89 5.82 14.52
C HIS A 124 -4.09 4.49 15.25
#